data_AF-A0A925VX51-F1
#
_entry.id   AF-A0A925VX51-F1
#
_cell.length_a   1.000
_cell.length_b   1.000
_cell.length_c   1.000
_cell.angle_alpha   90.00
_cell.angle_beta   90.00
_cell.angle_gamma   90.00
#
_symmetry.space_group_name_H-M   'P 1'
#
loop_
_entity.id
_entity.type
_entity.pdbx_description
1 polymer ?
#
loop_
_entity_poly.entity_id
_entity_poly.type
_entity_poly.pdbx_seq_one_letter_code
_entity_poly.pdbx_strand_id
1 'polypeptide(L)'
;SGLDLFFSREVKGKAGEDLVEKQNAEVGQMPVVAGEAVAYGYEAEDRHFVRAFLGKEKPLLTFHDGLEVVRLLMAAYMSAEQGKTVAYPAKGLDSFVPAVAKGTWNPRG
;
A
#
# COMPACT_ATOMS: atom_id res chain seq x y z
N SER A 1 -12.69 -12.24 11.70
CA SER A 1 -13.50 -12.79 10.60
C SER A 1 -14.42 -11.69 10.11
N GLY A 2 -14.39 -11.39 8.81
CA GLY A 2 -15.27 -10.38 8.20
C GLY A 2 -16.67 -10.92 7.98
N LEU A 3 -17.63 -10.01 7.73
CA LEU A 3 -18.95 -10.40 7.26
C LEU A 3 -18.88 -10.59 5.74
N ASP A 4 -19.13 -11.81 5.29
CA ASP A 4 -19.27 -12.12 3.87
C ASP A 4 -20.75 -12.14 3.52
N LEU A 5 -21.15 -11.31 2.55
CA LEU A 5 -22.53 -11.26 2.07
C LEU A 5 -22.59 -11.75 0.63
N PHE A 6 -23.47 -12.71 0.39
CA PHE A 6 -23.71 -13.30 -0.92
C PHE A 6 -25.12 -12.94 -1.40
N PHE A 7 -25.23 -12.30 -2.56
CA PHE A 7 -26.51 -12.08 -3.23
C PHE A 7 -26.68 -13.11 -4.36
N SER A 8 -27.66 -14.01 -4.23
CA SER A 8 -28.11 -14.89 -5.30
C SER A 8 -29.32 -14.28 -6.00
N ARG A 9 -29.37 -14.35 -7.34
CA ARG A 9 -30.63 -14.19 -8.07
C ARG A 9 -31.43 -15.50 -7.96
N GLU A 10 -32.76 -15.42 -7.83
CA GLU A 10 -33.61 -16.59 -8.06
C GLU A 10 -33.68 -16.82 -9.58
N VAL A 11 -32.77 -17.66 -10.10
CA VAL A 11 -32.71 -17.96 -11.54
C VAL A 11 -33.79 -18.99 -11.86
N LYS A 12 -34.85 -18.57 -12.58
CA LYS A 12 -35.84 -19.46 -13.18
C LYS A 12 -35.51 -19.67 -14.66
N GLY A 13 -34.67 -20.67 -14.96
CA GLY A 13 -34.28 -21.07 -16.32
C GLY A 13 -34.16 -22.59 -16.46
N LYS A 14 -34.39 -23.15 -17.66
CA LYS A 14 -34.29 -24.60 -17.90
C LYS A 14 -32.85 -25.08 -17.70
N ALA A 15 -32.69 -26.19 -16.97
CA ALA A 15 -31.40 -26.75 -16.61
C ALA A 15 -30.53 -27.04 -17.85
N GLY A 16 -29.33 -26.44 -17.92
CA GLY A 16 -28.26 -26.87 -18.83
C GLY A 16 -27.54 -25.79 -19.63
N GLU A 17 -28.17 -24.66 -19.97
CA GLU A 17 -27.53 -23.67 -20.87
C GLU A 17 -26.87 -22.47 -20.16
N ASP A 18 -27.36 -22.07 -18.99
CA ASP A 18 -26.88 -20.84 -18.30
C ASP A 18 -25.68 -21.08 -17.34
N LEU A 19 -25.18 -22.32 -17.28
CA LEU A 19 -24.19 -22.75 -16.28
C LEU A 19 -22.73 -22.54 -16.68
N VAL A 20 -22.41 -22.19 -17.94
CA VAL A 20 -21.00 -22.22 -18.40
C VAL A 20 -20.48 -20.86 -18.87
N GLU A 21 -21.28 -20.00 -19.50
CA GLU A 21 -20.74 -18.79 -20.13
C GLU A 21 -20.66 -17.54 -19.23
N LYS A 22 -21.35 -17.49 -18.08
CA LYS A 22 -21.40 -16.26 -17.24
C LYS A 22 -21.34 -16.45 -15.71
N GLN A 23 -20.86 -17.58 -15.22
CA GLN A 23 -20.75 -17.81 -13.76
C GLN A 23 -19.78 -16.84 -13.05
N ASN A 24 -18.69 -16.41 -13.71
CA ASN A 24 -17.66 -15.59 -13.05
C ASN A 24 -17.91 -14.07 -13.09
N ALA A 25 -18.96 -13.59 -13.76
CA ALA A 25 -19.19 -12.15 -13.94
C ALA A 25 -20.43 -11.62 -13.20
N GLU A 26 -21.35 -12.48 -12.74
CA GLU A 26 -22.65 -12.03 -12.22
C GLU A 26 -22.89 -12.33 -10.73
N VAL A 27 -21.99 -13.07 -10.06
CA VAL A 27 -22.10 -13.36 -8.62
C VAL A 27 -20.75 -13.12 -7.94
N GLY A 28 -20.58 -11.90 -7.41
CA GLY A 28 -19.42 -11.52 -6.62
C GLY A 28 -19.68 -11.71 -5.13
N GLN A 29 -18.78 -12.40 -4.43
CA GLN A 29 -18.68 -12.26 -2.98
C GLN A 29 -18.29 -10.82 -2.68
N MET A 30 -19.18 -10.05 -2.05
CA MET A 30 -18.85 -8.72 -1.57
C MET A 30 -18.36 -8.85 -0.13
N PRO A 31 -17.05 -8.73 0.15
CA PRO A 31 -16.58 -8.64 1.51
C PRO A 31 -17.17 -7.35 2.09
N VAL A 32 -18.03 -7.48 3.11
CA VAL A 32 -18.56 -6.32 3.81
C VAL A 32 -17.45 -5.80 4.69
N VAL A 33 -16.82 -4.71 4.25
CA VAL A 33 -15.87 -3.97 5.07
C VAL A 33 -16.70 -3.19 6.09
N ALA A 34 -16.90 -3.78 7.27
CA ALA A 34 -17.73 -3.21 8.34
C ALA A 34 -17.26 -1.80 8.80
N GLY A 35 -16.03 -1.42 8.46
CA GLY A 35 -15.52 -0.05 8.50
C GLY A 35 -14.16 0.03 7.79
N GLU A 36 -14.04 0.86 6.75
CA GLU A 36 -12.79 0.97 5.96
C GLU A 36 -11.60 1.39 6.83
N ALA A 37 -11.79 2.33 7.75
CA ALA A 37 -10.74 2.82 8.64
C ALA A 37 -10.13 1.72 9.54
N VAL A 38 -10.93 0.73 9.94
CA VAL A 38 -10.48 -0.43 10.72
C VAL A 38 -9.74 -1.43 9.82
N ALA A 39 -10.24 -1.67 8.61
CA ALA A 39 -9.63 -2.60 7.67
C ALA A 39 -8.26 -2.10 7.16
N TYR A 40 -8.10 -0.79 7.00
CA TYR A 40 -6.82 -0.17 6.64
C TYR A 40 -5.87 0.06 7.83
N GLY A 41 -6.33 -0.14 9.07
CA GLY A 41 -5.49 -0.09 10.27
C GLY A 41 -5.27 1.30 10.87
N TYR A 42 -5.77 2.38 10.26
CA TYR A 42 -5.56 3.76 10.73
C TYR A 42 -5.96 3.98 12.19
N GLU A 43 -7.10 3.41 12.62
CA GLU A 43 -7.54 3.55 14.01
C GLU A 43 -6.60 2.89 15.02
N ALA A 44 -5.94 1.80 14.62
CA ALA A 44 -4.97 1.10 15.46
C ALA A 44 -3.65 1.88 15.52
N GLU A 45 -3.20 2.43 14.38
CA GLU A 45 -2.00 3.27 14.30
C GLU A 45 -2.14 4.55 15.14
N ASP A 46 -3.26 5.27 15.01
CA ASP A 46 -3.53 6.48 15.78
C ASP A 46 -3.57 6.19 17.29
N ARG A 47 -4.23 5.11 17.68
CA ARG A 47 -4.31 4.69 19.08
C ARG A 47 -2.94 4.35 19.65
N HIS A 48 -2.11 3.63 18.89
CA HIS A 48 -0.73 3.33 19.26
C HIS A 48 0.08 4.61 19.42
N PHE A 49 -0.02 5.55 18.47
CA PHE A 49 0.71 6.82 18.54
C PHE A 49 0.33 7.65 19.77
N VAL A 50 -0.96 7.76 20.09
CA VAL A 50 -1.43 8.45 21.30
C VAL A 50 -0.87 7.79 22.57
N ARG A 51 -0.87 6.45 22.64
CA ARG A 51 -0.34 5.72 23.81
C ARG A 51 1.18 5.88 23.96
N ALA A 52 1.92 5.85 22.85
CA ALA A 52 3.35 6.13 22.83
C ALA A 52 3.65 7.57 23.28
N PHE A 53 2.87 8.54 22.82
CA PHE A 53 3.00 9.94 23.23
C PHE A 53 2.73 10.15 24.73
N LEU A 54 1.74 9.42 25.28
CA LEU A 54 1.45 9.40 26.72
C LEU A 54 2.47 8.60 27.54
N GLY A 55 3.52 8.04 26.93
CA GLY A 55 4.54 7.23 27.61
C GLY A 55 4.05 5.88 28.11
N LYS A 56 2.88 5.41 27.64
CA LYS A 56 2.29 4.13 28.06
C LYS A 56 2.93 2.93 27.39
N GLU A 57 3.58 3.13 26.26
CA GLU A 57 4.36 2.12 25.55
C GLU A 57 5.45 2.77 24.69
N LYS A 58 6.39 1.96 24.19
CA LYS A 58 7.42 2.46 23.27
C LYS A 58 6.85 2.55 21.86
N PRO A 59 7.22 3.58 21.08
CA PRO A 59 6.84 3.66 19.68
C PRO A 59 7.44 2.48 18.90
N LEU A 60 6.64 1.83 18.06
CA LEU A 60 7.09 0.76 17.16
C LEU A 60 8.01 1.27 16.04
N LEU A 61 7.78 2.51 15.60
CA LEU A 61 8.59 3.20 14.60
C LEU A 61 8.97 4.58 15.11
N THR A 62 10.20 4.99 14.81
CA THR A 62 10.80 6.26 15.21
C THR A 62 11.24 7.05 13.98
N PHE A 63 11.71 8.28 14.19
CA PHE A 63 12.32 9.06 13.11
C PHE A 63 13.61 8.42 12.56
N HIS A 64 14.30 7.55 13.32
CA HIS A 64 15.45 6.81 12.80
C HIS A 64 15.01 5.81 11.74
N ASP A 65 13.91 5.09 11.99
CA ASP A 65 13.33 4.16 11.02
C ASP A 65 12.85 4.91 9.77
N GLY A 66 12.22 6.08 9.97
CA GLY A 66 11.84 6.97 8.89
C GLY A 66 13.04 7.44 8.05
N LEU A 67 14.18 7.76 8.69
CA LEU A 67 15.40 8.15 7.99
C LEU A 67 15.94 7.01 7.12
N GLU A 68 15.92 5.77 7.60
CA GLU A 68 16.35 4.61 6.81
C GLU A 68 15.46 4.37 5.58
N VAL A 69 14.14 4.54 5.72
CA VAL A 69 13.19 4.50 4.59
C VAL A 69 13.53 5.59 3.56
N VAL A 70 13.80 6.81 4.02
CA VAL A 70 14.17 7.93 3.14
C VAL A 70 15.52 7.66 2.46
N ARG A 71 16.53 7.13 3.15
CA ARG A 71 17.82 6.75 2.56
C ARG A 71 17.63 5.74 1.43
N LEU A 72 16.81 4.71 1.66
CA LEU A 72 16.51 3.70 0.64
C LEU A 72 15.83 4.31 -0.59
N LEU A 73 14.82 5.17 -0.39
CA LEU A 73 14.13 5.87 -1.47
C LEU A 73 15.08 6.79 -2.26
N MET A 74 15.94 7.56 -1.58
CA MET A 74 16.91 8.43 -2.24
C MET A 74 17.95 7.61 -3.04
N ALA A 75 18.37 6.46 -2.53
CA ALA A 75 19.28 5.57 -3.25
C ALA A 75 18.62 4.99 -4.51
N ALA A 76 17.31 4.68 -4.45
CA ALA A 76 16.54 4.24 -5.61
C ALA A 76 16.43 5.33 -6.68
N TYR A 77 16.15 6.58 -6.29
CA TYR A 77 16.18 7.72 -7.22
C TYR A 77 17.56 7.92 -7.84
N MET A 78 18.62 7.85 -7.03
CA MET A 78 19.99 7.97 -7.52
C MET A 78 20.34 6.87 -8.53
N SER A 79 19.89 5.63 -8.27
CA SER A 79 20.08 4.50 -9.18
C SER A 79 19.36 4.71 -10.50
N ALA A 80 18.10 5.16 -10.45
CA ALA A 80 17.29 5.44 -11.63
C ALA A 80 17.92 6.55 -12.49
N GLU A 81 18.37 7.65 -11.88
CA GLU A 81 18.99 8.77 -12.59
C GLU A 81 20.37 8.43 -13.18
N GLN A 82 21.12 7.52 -12.55
CA GLN A 82 22.42 7.07 -13.07
C GLN A 82 22.30 5.89 -14.06
N GLY A 83 21.11 5.31 -14.23
CA GLY A 83 20.88 4.14 -15.09
C GLY A 83 21.68 2.90 -14.67
N LYS A 84 22.05 2.78 -13.38
CA LYS A 84 22.86 1.67 -12.87
C LYS A 84 22.56 1.36 -11.41
N THR A 85 22.85 0.14 -10.98
CA THR A 85 22.83 -0.23 -9.57
C THR A 85 23.85 0.58 -8.77
N VAL A 86 23.43 1.11 -7.63
CA VAL A 86 24.30 1.81 -6.67
C VAL A 86 24.55 0.92 -5.45
N ALA A 87 25.71 1.07 -4.82
CA ALA A 87 25.96 0.44 -3.53
C ALA A 87 25.03 1.04 -2.44
N TYR A 88 24.69 0.26 -1.43
CA TYR A 88 23.93 0.73 -0.26
C TYR A 88 24.78 0.60 1.01
N PRO A 89 25.03 1.69 1.76
CA PRO A 89 24.60 3.06 1.49
C PRO A 89 25.34 3.70 0.30
N ALA A 90 24.61 4.50 -0.48
CA ALA A 90 25.18 5.16 -1.66
C ALA A 90 26.10 6.33 -1.27
N LYS A 91 27.22 6.49 -1.97
CA LYS A 91 28.15 7.61 -1.73
C LYS A 91 27.49 8.94 -2.11
N GLY A 92 27.63 9.95 -1.25
CA GLY A 92 27.11 11.30 -1.48
C GLY A 92 25.60 11.46 -1.30
N LEU A 93 24.92 10.42 -0.80
CA LEU A 93 23.46 10.38 -0.63
C LEU A 93 22.92 11.52 0.24
N ASP A 94 23.65 11.93 1.29
CA ASP A 94 23.22 12.99 2.22
C ASP A 94 23.05 14.36 1.54
N SER A 95 23.72 14.58 0.40
CA SER A 95 23.64 15.82 -0.40
C SER A 95 22.85 15.66 -1.70
N PHE A 96 22.35 14.45 -1.98
CA PHE A 96 21.68 14.15 -3.22
C PHE A 96 20.25 14.70 -3.21
N VAL A 97 19.88 15.43 -4.26
CA VAL A 97 18.52 15.90 -4.50
C VAL A 97 18.07 15.36 -5.85
N PRO A 98 17.07 14.46 -5.89
CA PRO A 98 16.56 13.88 -7.13
C PRO A 98 16.05 14.93 -8.13
N ALA A 99 16.16 14.64 -9.43
CA ALA A 99 15.59 15.41 -10.52
C ALA A 99 14.07 15.59 -10.38
N VAL A 100 13.35 14.59 -9.84
CA VAL A 100 11.91 14.71 -9.56
C VAL A 100 11.62 15.77 -8.51
N ALA A 101 12.46 15.87 -7.46
CA ALA A 101 12.34 16.89 -6.42
C ALA A 101 12.73 18.28 -6.94
N LYS A 102 13.65 18.35 -7.91
CA LYS A 102 14.03 19.58 -8.61
C LYS A 102 13.02 20.03 -9.68
N GLY A 103 12.04 19.19 -10.04
CA GLY A 103 11.13 19.44 -11.16
C GLY A 103 11.81 19.35 -12.54
N THR A 104 13.02 18.77 -12.62
CA THR A 104 13.79 18.64 -13.87
C THR A 104 13.74 17.23 -14.46
N TRP A 105 12.92 16.34 -13.87
CA TRP A 105 12.78 14.96 -14.35
C TRP A 105 12.05 14.90 -15.69
N ASN A 106 12.66 14.24 -16.67
CA ASN A 106 12.02 13.90 -17.94
C ASN A 106 11.76 12.39 -18.01
N PRO A 107 10.50 11.92 -17.91
CA PRO A 107 10.18 10.50 -18.01
C PRO A 107 10.30 9.93 -19.43
N ARG A 108 10.54 10.79 -20.44
CA ARG A 108 10.69 10.41 -21.85
C ARG A 108 12.14 10.53 -22.34
N GLY A 109 13.12 10.46 -21.42
CA GLY A 109 14.53 10.40 -21.78
C GLY A 109 14.82 9.42 -22.91
#